data_AF-A0A564YUW1-F1
#
_entry.id   AF-A0A564YUW1-F1
#
_cell.length_a   1.000
_cell.length_b   1.000
_cell.length_c   1.000
_cell.angle_alpha   90.00
_cell.angle_beta   90.00
_cell.angle_gamma   90.00
#
_symmetry.space_group_name_H-M   'P 1'
#
loop_
_entity.id
_entity.type
_entity.pdbx_description
1 polymer ?
#
loop_
_entity_poly.entity_id
_entity_poly.type
_entity_poly.pdbx_seq_one_letter_code
_entity_poly.pdbx_strand_id
1 'polypeptide(L)'
;MNLSLTDHAREWLNKLIDQDAQYKDFACKIGYNRYDTARMSGALDTDYAVSHVNVGGQLEFEKTTSIPSELLERLDGVKQCCRMGIFPQCRKAWLTIDSDFYLWNYDDGEDLAFYDGCQDVIISVCLLRPKLGILPSAIEYLLALATPTNLVILGVNYDYST
;
A
#
# COMPACT_ATOMS: atom_id res chain seq x y z
N MET A 1 -27.93 2.37 -25.93
CA MET A 1 -27.20 2.55 -27.19
C MET A 1 -27.29 1.22 -27.93
N ASN A 2 -27.84 1.17 -29.14
CA ASN A 2 -27.91 -0.08 -29.91
C ASN A 2 -26.71 -0.18 -30.85
N LEU A 3 -25.96 -1.27 -30.73
CA LEU A 3 -24.91 -1.65 -31.67
C LEU A 3 -25.58 -2.28 -32.90
N SER A 4 -25.31 -1.76 -34.10
CA SER A 4 -25.80 -2.36 -35.34
C SER A 4 -24.70 -3.18 -35.99
N LEU A 5 -25.04 -4.36 -36.53
CA LEU A 5 -24.12 -5.23 -37.27
C LEU A 5 -23.62 -4.60 -38.59
N THR A 6 -24.24 -3.50 -39.02
CA THR A 6 -23.85 -2.74 -40.23
C THR A 6 -22.83 -1.65 -39.95
N ASP A 7 -22.57 -1.32 -38.69
CA ASP A 7 -21.67 -0.23 -38.30
C ASP A 7 -20.21 -0.64 -38.50
N HIS A 8 -19.35 0.31 -38.82
CA HIS A 8 -17.91 0.04 -38.90
C HIS A 8 -17.32 -0.26 -37.52
N ALA A 9 -16.29 -1.11 -37.48
CA ALA A 9 -15.63 -1.52 -36.22
C ALA A 9 -15.15 -0.32 -35.36
N ARG A 10 -14.72 0.78 -35.99
CA ARG A 10 -14.34 2.02 -35.29
C ARG A 10 -15.51 2.67 -34.54
N GLU A 11 -16.71 2.61 -35.11
CA GLU A 11 -17.92 3.20 -34.53
C GLU A 11 -18.42 2.32 -33.40
N TRP A 12 -18.24 1.00 -33.50
CA TRP A 12 -18.43 0.08 -32.38
C TRP A 12 -17.49 0.39 -31.21
N LEU A 13 -16.19 0.54 -31.48
CA LEU A 13 -15.20 0.80 -30.44
C LEU A 13 -15.47 2.12 -29.72
N ASN A 14 -15.79 3.19 -30.46
CA ASN A 14 -16.16 4.47 -29.87
C ASN A 14 -17.43 4.35 -29.01
N LYS A 15 -18.48 3.66 -29.48
CA LYS A 15 -19.71 3.44 -28.70
C LYS A 15 -19.45 2.67 -27.41
N LEU A 16 -18.57 1.66 -27.44
CA LEU A 16 -18.19 0.89 -26.26
C LEU A 16 -17.35 1.71 -25.28
N ILE A 17 -16.38 2.49 -25.76
CA ILE A 17 -15.62 3.43 -24.92
C ILE A 17 -16.54 4.46 -24.28
N ASP A 18 -17.47 5.04 -25.04
CA ASP A 18 -18.46 5.98 -24.53
C ASP A 18 -19.35 5.34 -23.46
N GLN A 19 -19.71 4.07 -23.63
CA GLN A 19 -20.46 3.30 -22.65
C GLN A 19 -19.67 3.03 -21.36
N ASP A 20 -18.39 2.65 -21.48
CA ASP A 20 -17.51 2.42 -20.33
C ASP A 20 -17.20 3.72 -19.58
N ALA A 21 -17.03 4.83 -20.31
CA ALA A 21 -16.83 6.16 -19.72
C ALA A 21 -18.06 6.65 -18.95
N GLN A 22 -19.26 6.16 -19.27
CA GLN A 22 -20.51 6.46 -18.57
C GLN A 22 -20.79 5.50 -17.40
N TYR A 23 -19.85 4.62 -17.07
CA TYR A 23 -20.02 3.74 -15.93
C TYR A 23 -20.23 4.53 -14.65
N LYS A 24 -21.32 4.21 -13.92
CA LYS A 24 -21.69 4.91 -12.69
C LYS A 24 -20.55 4.84 -11.69
N ASP A 25 -20.20 5.99 -11.11
CA ASP A 25 -19.24 6.04 -10.03
C ASP A 25 -19.73 5.26 -8.80
N PHE A 26 -18.80 4.93 -7.92
CA PHE A 26 -19.11 4.13 -6.74
C PHE A 26 -20.15 4.82 -5.84
N ALA A 27 -20.05 6.15 -5.70
CA ALA A 27 -20.99 6.96 -4.92
C ALA A 27 -22.44 6.84 -5.44
N CYS A 28 -22.66 6.93 -6.75
CA CYS A 28 -23.98 6.75 -7.37
C CYS A 28 -24.49 5.31 -7.19
N LYS A 29 -23.62 4.31 -7.30
CA LYS A 29 -24.00 2.91 -7.11
C LYS A 29 -24.43 2.57 -5.70
N ILE A 30 -23.74 3.10 -4.69
CA ILE A 30 -24.14 2.94 -3.29
C ILE A 30 -25.28 3.89 -2.90
N GLY A 31 -25.76 4.71 -3.85
CA GLY A 31 -26.83 5.67 -3.67
C GLY A 31 -26.48 6.78 -2.68
N TYR A 32 -25.20 7.11 -2.53
CA TYR A 32 -24.71 8.15 -1.62
C TYR A 32 -25.16 9.53 -2.10
N ASN A 33 -25.96 10.21 -1.28
CA ASN A 33 -26.30 11.63 -1.45
C ASN A 33 -25.51 12.46 -0.42
N ARG A 34 -25.07 13.67 -0.77
CA ARG A 34 -24.38 14.58 0.18
C ARG A 34 -25.25 14.97 1.40
N TYR A 35 -26.57 14.74 1.32
CA TYR A 35 -27.52 14.93 2.41
C TYR A 35 -27.97 13.61 3.07
N ASP A 36 -27.38 12.46 2.71
CA ASP A 36 -27.69 11.17 3.36
C ASP A 36 -27.14 11.15 4.79
N THR A 37 -27.95 10.62 5.69
CA THR A 37 -27.53 10.11 7.00
C THR A 37 -26.77 8.78 6.85
N ALA A 38 -25.98 8.43 7.87
CA ALA A 38 -25.20 7.19 7.89
C ALA A 38 -26.07 5.96 7.55
N ARG A 39 -25.68 5.22 6.51
CA ARG A 39 -26.35 3.97 6.11
C ARG A 39 -25.63 2.80 6.77
N MET A 40 -26.42 1.83 7.25
CA MET A 40 -25.90 0.54 7.73
C MET A 40 -25.78 -0.43 6.55
N SER A 41 -24.60 -1.03 6.39
CA SER A 41 -24.39 -2.25 5.61
C SER A 41 -24.03 -3.38 6.58
N GLY A 42 -24.34 -4.63 6.23
CA GLY A 42 -23.94 -5.76 7.07
C GLY A 42 -24.85 -6.02 8.26
N ALA A 43 -26.11 -5.57 8.19
CA ALA A 43 -27.11 -5.79 9.24
C ALA A 43 -27.84 -7.14 9.08
N LEU A 44 -27.75 -7.72 7.88
CA LEU A 44 -28.33 -9.02 7.56
C LEU A 44 -27.19 -10.01 7.28
N ASP A 45 -27.34 -11.27 7.72
CA ASP A 45 -26.35 -12.34 7.45
C ASP A 45 -26.11 -12.55 5.95
N THR A 46 -27.07 -12.18 5.10
CA THR A 46 -26.97 -12.24 3.64
C THR A 46 -26.02 -11.19 3.04
N ASP A 47 -25.75 -10.10 3.76
CA ASP A 47 -24.85 -9.03 3.30
C ASP A 47 -23.38 -9.47 3.30
N TYR A 48 -23.04 -10.54 4.04
CA TYR A 48 -21.72 -11.16 4.11
C TYR A 48 -21.75 -12.63 3.64
N ALA A 49 -22.67 -12.98 2.75
CA ALA A 49 -22.79 -14.36 2.28
C ALA A 49 -21.47 -14.83 1.65
N VAL A 50 -20.84 -15.83 2.28
CA VAL A 50 -19.68 -16.53 1.74
C VAL A 50 -20.17 -17.33 0.54
N SER A 51 -19.98 -16.81 -0.67
CA SER A 51 -20.41 -17.51 -1.88
C SER A 51 -19.58 -18.78 -2.05
N HIS A 52 -20.24 -19.95 -2.10
CA HIS A 52 -19.61 -21.23 -2.41
C HIS A 52 -19.28 -21.41 -3.91
N VAL A 53 -19.68 -20.44 -4.73
CA VAL A 53 -19.38 -20.37 -6.16
C VAL A 53 -18.42 -19.20 -6.35
N ASN A 54 -17.24 -19.49 -6.88
CA ASN A 54 -16.18 -18.51 -7.12
C ASN A 54 -16.56 -17.66 -8.35
N VAL A 55 -17.53 -16.76 -8.18
CA VAL A 55 -17.91 -15.76 -9.19
C VAL A 55 -17.01 -14.56 -8.92
N GLY A 56 -16.10 -14.25 -9.87
CA GLY A 56 -15.00 -13.30 -9.73
C GLY A 56 -15.25 -12.13 -8.76
N GLY A 57 -14.30 -11.91 -7.86
CA GLY A 57 -14.41 -10.94 -6.76
C GLY A 57 -13.96 -11.49 -5.40
N GLN A 58 -13.71 -12.80 -5.29
CA GLN A 58 -13.13 -13.39 -4.10
C GLN A 58 -11.63 -13.12 -4.06
N LEU A 59 -11.15 -12.50 -2.98
CA LEU A 59 -9.72 -12.33 -2.74
C LEU A 59 -9.12 -13.70 -2.44
N GLU A 60 -8.08 -14.06 -3.18
CA GLU A 60 -7.31 -15.27 -2.96
C GLU A 60 -5.89 -14.90 -2.51
N PHE A 61 -5.31 -15.71 -1.63
CA PHE A 61 -3.92 -15.57 -1.24
C PHE A 61 -3.03 -16.12 -2.36
N GLU A 62 -2.42 -15.22 -3.13
CA GLU A 62 -1.49 -15.61 -4.19
C GLU A 62 -0.10 -15.96 -3.64
N LYS A 63 0.40 -15.17 -2.69
CA LYS A 63 1.75 -15.33 -2.12
C LYS A 63 1.79 -14.87 -0.67
N THR A 64 2.53 -15.61 0.15
CA THR A 64 2.88 -15.22 1.52
C THR A 64 4.39 -15.25 1.66
N THR A 65 4.98 -14.10 1.97
CA THR A 65 6.42 -13.96 2.24
C THR A 65 6.60 -13.80 3.75
N SER A 66 7.43 -14.65 4.36
CA SER A 66 7.74 -14.57 5.79
C SER A 66 8.66 -13.38 6.09
N ILE A 67 8.61 -12.89 7.32
CA ILE A 67 9.62 -11.96 7.83
C ILE A 67 10.99 -12.65 7.76
N PRO A 68 12.07 -11.95 7.34
CA PRO A 68 13.42 -12.52 7.31
C PRO A 68 13.80 -13.15 8.64
N SER A 69 14.38 -14.36 8.58
CA SER A 69 14.72 -15.14 9.78
C SER A 69 15.68 -14.43 10.73
N GLU A 70 16.55 -13.58 10.18
CA GLU A 70 17.51 -12.74 10.88
C GLU A 70 16.84 -11.74 11.82
N LEU A 71 15.58 -11.40 11.55
CA LEU A 71 14.79 -10.49 12.39
C LEU A 71 14.00 -11.24 13.47
N LEU A 72 13.73 -12.53 13.30
CA LEU A 72 12.98 -13.33 14.28
C LEU A 72 13.69 -13.38 15.63
N GLU A 73 15.01 -13.61 15.62
CA GLU A 73 15.81 -13.61 16.86
C GLU A 73 15.82 -12.24 17.54
N ARG A 74 15.77 -11.15 16.77
CA ARG A 74 15.74 -9.79 17.31
C ARG A 74 14.37 -9.43 17.89
N LEU A 75 13.30 -9.98 17.34
CA LEU A 75 11.94 -9.81 17.86
C LEU A 75 11.78 -10.41 19.27
N ASP A 76 12.47 -11.51 19.57
CA ASP A 76 12.47 -12.10 20.91
C ASP A 76 13.17 -11.21 21.95
N GLY A 77 14.05 -10.30 21.50
CA GLY A 77 14.82 -9.38 22.32
C GLY A 77 14.19 -7.99 22.52
N VAL A 78 12.97 -7.75 22.07
CA VAL A 78 12.30 -6.43 22.16
C VAL A 78 12.16 -5.98 23.62
N LYS A 79 12.64 -4.77 23.94
CA LYS A 79 12.61 -4.26 25.33
C LYS A 79 11.45 -3.31 25.59
N GLN A 80 11.13 -2.42 24.65
CA GLN A 80 10.14 -1.36 24.84
C GLN A 80 9.03 -1.40 23.80
N CYS A 81 9.36 -1.31 22.52
CA CYS A 81 8.40 -1.12 21.46
C CYS A 81 8.83 -1.82 20.17
N CYS A 82 7.86 -2.45 19.52
CA CYS A 82 7.99 -2.99 18.18
C CYS A 82 6.88 -2.43 17.30
N ARG A 83 7.23 -1.92 16.12
CA ARG A 83 6.26 -1.46 15.11
C ARG A 83 6.68 -1.96 13.75
N MET A 84 5.71 -2.18 12.89
CA MET A 84 5.93 -2.68 11.54
C MET A 84 4.95 -2.04 10.58
N GLY A 85 5.30 -2.10 9.30
CA GLY A 85 4.43 -1.63 8.24
C GLY A 85 5.02 -1.92 6.87
N ILE A 86 4.35 -1.38 5.86
CA ILE A 86 4.74 -1.53 4.47
C ILE A 86 4.82 -0.16 3.79
N PHE A 87 5.72 -0.06 2.83
CA PHE A 87 5.84 1.02 1.86
C PHE A 87 5.58 0.45 0.47
N PRO A 88 4.30 0.33 0.06
CA PRO A 88 3.94 -0.24 -1.24
C PRO A 88 4.57 0.53 -2.42
N GLN A 89 4.84 1.83 -2.24
CA GLN A 89 5.39 2.70 -3.27
C GLN A 89 6.81 2.28 -3.70
N CYS A 90 7.54 1.57 -2.84
CA CYS A 90 8.88 1.10 -3.12
C CYS A 90 9.08 -0.40 -2.84
N ARG A 91 7.98 -1.14 -2.68
CA ARG A 91 7.97 -2.59 -2.43
C ARG A 91 8.77 -3.03 -1.20
N LYS A 92 8.78 -2.19 -0.15
CA LYS A 92 9.51 -2.50 1.10
C LYS A 92 8.57 -2.73 2.27
N ALA A 93 8.89 -3.72 3.11
CA ALA A 93 8.35 -3.83 4.45
C ALA A 93 9.39 -3.30 5.44
N TRP A 94 8.93 -2.78 6.56
CA TRP A 94 9.79 -2.23 7.60
C TRP A 94 9.38 -2.71 8.98
N LEU A 95 10.36 -2.70 9.88
CA LEU A 95 10.23 -3.09 11.27
C LEU A 95 11.08 -2.14 12.11
N THR A 96 10.57 -1.72 13.26
CA THR A 96 11.36 -1.05 14.29
C THR A 96 11.41 -1.91 15.52
N ILE A 97 12.59 -2.06 16.12
CA ILE A 97 12.79 -2.68 17.43
C ILE A 97 13.45 -1.64 18.31
N ASP A 98 12.68 -1.05 19.23
CA ASP A 98 13.12 0.05 20.06
C ASP A 98 13.66 1.23 19.22
N SER A 99 14.98 1.45 19.20
CA SER A 99 15.65 2.49 18.42
C SER A 99 16.10 2.04 17.03
N ASP A 100 16.06 0.75 16.75
CA ASP A 100 16.59 0.17 15.53
C ASP A 100 15.53 0.14 14.42
N PHE A 101 15.93 0.43 13.19
CA PHE A 101 15.08 0.37 12.01
C PHE A 101 15.59 -0.66 11.00
N TYR A 102 14.67 -1.48 10.47
CA TYR A 102 14.92 -2.50 9.47
C TYR A 102 13.99 -2.30 8.29
N LEU A 103 14.48 -2.60 7.09
CA LEU A 103 13.75 -2.47 5.83
C LEU A 103 14.14 -3.62 4.91
N TRP A 104 13.19 -4.27 4.25
CA TRP A 104 13.48 -5.36 3.32
C TRP A 104 12.46 -5.39 2.18
N ASN A 105 12.77 -6.08 1.09
CA ASN A 105 11.83 -6.33 0.01
C ASN A 105 10.74 -7.31 0.48
N TYR A 106 9.48 -6.89 0.52
CA TYR A 106 8.40 -7.80 0.95
C TYR A 106 8.02 -8.83 -0.11
N ASP A 107 8.47 -8.66 -1.36
CA ASP A 107 8.15 -9.61 -2.43
C ASP A 107 8.86 -10.95 -2.16
N ASP A 108 10.15 -10.95 -1.83
CA ASP A 108 10.99 -12.13 -1.68
C ASP A 108 11.63 -12.30 -0.29
N GLY A 109 11.61 -11.25 0.55
CA GLY A 109 12.27 -11.26 1.85
C GLY A 109 13.75 -10.82 1.80
N GLU A 110 14.26 -10.47 0.62
CA GLU A 110 15.66 -10.10 0.41
C GLU A 110 15.91 -8.58 0.61
N ASP A 111 17.14 -8.14 0.34
CA ASP A 111 17.55 -6.73 0.43
C ASP A 111 17.27 -6.12 1.81
N LEU A 112 17.67 -6.86 2.87
CA LEU A 112 17.56 -6.42 4.25
C LEU A 112 18.58 -5.32 4.54
N ALA A 113 18.07 -4.11 4.76
CA ALA A 113 18.80 -2.95 5.23
C ALA A 113 18.48 -2.64 6.71
N PHE A 114 19.44 -2.02 7.38
CA PHE A 114 19.38 -1.71 8.81
C PHE A 114 19.90 -0.31 9.10
N TYR A 115 19.31 0.35 10.10
CA TYR A 115 19.74 1.65 10.60
C TYR A 115 19.62 1.71 12.13
N ASP A 116 20.72 2.06 12.79
CA ASP A 116 20.90 2.17 14.26
C ASP A 116 21.27 3.59 14.72
N GLY A 117 21.11 4.60 13.86
CA GLY A 117 21.50 5.97 14.21
C GLY A 117 20.54 6.71 15.15
N CYS A 118 19.45 6.08 15.59
CA CYS A 118 18.54 6.64 16.58
C CYS A 118 19.01 6.27 18.00
N GLN A 119 19.04 7.25 18.91
CA GLN A 119 19.41 7.01 20.31
C GLN A 119 18.20 6.61 21.18
N ASP A 120 17.04 7.17 20.85
CA ASP A 120 15.78 6.91 21.54
C ASP A 120 14.88 6.02 20.70
N VAL A 121 13.89 5.41 21.36
CA VAL A 121 12.87 4.56 20.71
C VAL A 121 12.18 5.28 19.56
N ILE A 122 12.05 4.60 18.41
CA ILE A 122 11.32 5.09 17.26
C ILE A 122 9.82 4.94 17.54
N ILE A 123 9.12 6.07 17.53
CA ILE A 123 7.68 6.14 17.80
C ILE A 123 6.83 6.23 16.52
N SER A 124 7.42 6.70 15.42
CA SER A 124 6.73 6.81 14.13
C SER A 124 7.72 6.78 12.97
N VAL A 125 7.26 6.21 11.85
CA VAL A 125 8.02 6.04 10.62
C VAL A 125 7.15 6.53 9.45
N CYS A 126 7.72 7.31 8.55
CA CYS A 126 7.03 7.75 7.34
C CYS A 126 7.98 7.77 6.13
N LEU A 127 7.47 7.35 4.98
CA LEU A 127 8.15 7.50 3.70
C LEU A 127 7.48 8.61 2.89
N LEU A 128 8.27 9.58 2.45
CA LEU A 128 7.81 10.81 1.80
C LEU A 128 8.49 10.96 0.45
N ARG A 129 7.84 11.66 -0.49
CA ARG A 129 8.49 12.10 -1.73
C ARG A 129 9.11 13.48 -1.52
N PRO A 130 10.38 13.69 -1.90
CA PRO A 130 11.01 14.99 -1.80
C PRO A 130 10.38 15.97 -2.79
N LYS A 131 10.41 17.26 -2.46
CA LYS A 131 9.95 18.31 -3.36
C LYS A 131 10.90 18.42 -4.56
N LEU A 132 10.31 18.45 -5.75
CA LEU A 132 11.06 18.57 -7.02
C LEU A 132 11.98 19.79 -7.00
N GLY A 133 13.24 19.58 -7.41
CA GLY A 133 14.25 20.63 -7.53
C GLY A 133 14.99 21.00 -6.25
N ILE A 134 14.70 20.37 -5.10
CA ILE A 134 15.42 20.62 -3.83
C ILE A 134 16.57 19.62 -3.62
N LEU A 135 16.32 18.34 -3.89
CA LEU A 135 17.30 17.27 -3.71
C LEU A 135 17.73 16.70 -5.06
N PRO A 136 18.93 16.08 -5.14
CA PRO A 136 19.35 15.33 -6.32
C PRO A 136 18.29 14.31 -6.72
N SER A 137 18.08 14.14 -8.02
CA SER A 137 17.10 13.19 -8.57
C SER A 137 17.36 11.73 -8.18
N ALA A 138 18.58 11.42 -7.73
CA ALA A 138 18.94 10.10 -7.20
C ALA A 138 18.24 9.79 -5.86
N ILE A 139 17.82 10.81 -5.09
CA ILE A 139 17.06 10.61 -3.86
C ILE A 139 15.57 10.63 -4.22
N GLU A 140 14.98 9.45 -4.29
CA GLU A 140 13.58 9.28 -4.70
C GLU A 140 12.60 9.42 -3.53
N TYR A 141 13.05 9.03 -2.34
CA TYR A 141 12.24 9.09 -1.12
C TYR A 141 13.03 9.66 0.05
N LEU A 142 12.29 10.19 1.00
CA LEU A 142 12.78 10.59 2.32
C LEU A 142 12.16 9.68 3.36
N LEU A 143 13.00 9.02 4.15
CA LEU A 143 12.58 8.25 5.30
C LEU A 143 12.67 9.13 6.54
N ALA A 144 11.54 9.38 7.18
CA ALA A 144 11.44 10.12 8.42
C ALA A 144 11.23 9.16 9.59
N LEU A 145 12.14 9.18 10.56
CA LEU A 145 12.07 8.43 11.82
C LEU A 145 11.89 9.42 12.96
N ALA A 146 10.74 9.37 13.63
CA ALA A 146 10.46 10.21 14.78
C ALA A 146 10.78 9.43 16.07
N THR A 147 11.54 10.06 16.95
CA THR A 147 11.74 9.65 18.34
C THR A 147 11.10 10.69 19.28
N PRO A 148 11.01 10.45 20.60
CA PRO A 148 10.51 11.45 21.54
C PRO A 148 11.29 12.77 21.55
N THR A 149 12.57 12.74 21.16
CA THR A 149 13.49 13.88 21.25
C THR A 149 13.83 14.49 19.90
N ASN A 150 13.84 13.69 18.84
CA ASN A 150 14.42 14.07 17.55
C ASN A 150 13.59 13.55 16.37
N LEU A 151 13.75 14.22 15.23
CA LEU A 151 13.26 13.75 13.93
C LEU A 151 14.47 13.53 13.02
N VAL A 152 14.73 12.28 12.66
CA VAL A 152 15.79 11.90 11.72
C VAL A 152 15.20 11.80 10.32
N ILE A 153 15.83 12.46 9.34
CA ILE A 153 15.42 12.40 7.94
C ILE A 153 16.57 11.82 7.12
N LEU A 154 16.32 10.70 6.44
CA LEU A 154 17.29 9.98 5.62
C LEU A 154 16.87 10.04 4.16
N GLY A 155 17.84 10.23 3.26
CA GLY A 155 17.61 10.09 1.83
C GLY A 155 17.66 8.62 1.42
N VAL A 156 16.65 8.16 0.68
CA VAL A 156 16.60 6.80 0.14
C VAL A 156 16.88 6.88 -1.35
N ASN A 157 17.91 6.16 -1.80
CA ASN A 157 18.18 5.90 -3.21
C ASN A 157 17.93 4.42 -3.52
N TYR A 158 17.73 4.12 -4.79
CA TYR A 158 17.74 2.76 -5.31
C TYR A 158 18.85 2.64 -6.34
N ASP A 159 19.66 1.62 -6.19
CA ASP A 159 20.59 1.22 -7.23
C ASP A 159 19.88 0.22 -8.15
N TYR A 160 19.66 0.62 -9.41
CA TYR A 160 19.02 -0.22 -10.42
C TYR A 160 20.05 -0.93 -11.31
N SER A 161 21.33 -1.00 -10.92
CA SER A 161 22.41 -1.52 -11.75
C SER A 161 22.48 -3.06 -11.88
N THR A 162 21.42 -3.79 -11.51
CA THR A 162 21.28 -5.24 -11.74
C THR A 162 19.89 -5.61 -12.23
#